data_AF-A0A7J8SGJ5-F1
#
_entry.id   AF-A0A7J8SGJ5-F1
#
_cell.length_a   1.000
_cell.length_b   1.000
_cell.length_c   1.000
_cell.angle_alpha   90.00
_cell.angle_beta   90.00
_cell.angle_gamma   90.00
#
_symmetry.space_group_name_H-M   'P 1'
#
loop_
_entity.id
_entity.type
_entity.pdbx_description
1 polymer ?
#
loop_
_entity_poly.entity_id
_entity_poly.type
_entity_poly.pdbx_seq_one_letter_code
_entity_poly.pdbx_strand_id
1 'polypeptide(L)'
;MNAKQQTKPNFVSACLIFTFLFLSYSASVSADEEENEREFDYLENSEKGPSHWGDLKMEWSACKNGVLQSPIDLSSQRVKIVNKAGELKKTYKPCDAILKNRGHDISLKWHNCDAGLININGTEYSLQQVHWHSPSEHTINGARYALELHMVHHSTDPNFNYSVAVIGLLYKLGAPDAFLSKLITNVTSMADEMQEREVGVIDPNMIGIDGKKYYRYIGSLTVPPCTEGVIWTMSR
;
A
#
# COMPACT_ATOMS: atom_id res chain seq x y z
N MET A 1 -8.99 30.74 -86.47
CA MET A 1 -9.41 29.37 -86.12
C MET A 1 -8.59 28.95 -84.89
N ASN A 2 -9.24 28.97 -83.71
CA ASN A 2 -8.60 28.73 -82.42
C ASN A 2 -8.35 27.23 -82.20
N ALA A 3 -7.09 26.81 -82.17
CA ALA A 3 -6.70 25.51 -81.66
C ALA A 3 -6.56 25.61 -80.13
N LYS A 4 -7.52 25.05 -79.40
CA LYS A 4 -7.46 24.89 -77.93
C LYS A 4 -6.45 23.78 -77.60
N GLN A 5 -5.39 24.14 -76.90
CA GLN A 5 -4.45 23.22 -76.26
C GLN A 5 -5.14 22.57 -75.06
N GLN A 6 -5.35 21.25 -75.11
CA GLN A 6 -5.88 20.45 -74.00
C GLN A 6 -4.71 20.03 -73.10
N THR A 7 -4.66 20.57 -71.89
CA THR A 7 -3.73 20.19 -70.83
C THR A 7 -4.20 18.89 -70.15
N LYS A 8 -3.32 17.89 -70.07
CA LYS A 8 -3.55 16.64 -69.31
C LYS A 8 -3.39 16.92 -67.81
N PRO A 9 -4.25 16.37 -66.93
CA PRO A 9 -4.08 16.51 -65.49
C PRO A 9 -2.98 15.55 -64.98
N ASN A 10 -2.04 16.10 -64.20
CA ASN A 10 -1.03 15.37 -63.46
C ASN A 10 -1.68 14.62 -62.28
N PHE A 11 -1.62 13.29 -62.31
CA PHE A 11 -1.98 12.44 -61.18
C PHE A 11 -0.82 12.47 -60.16
N VAL A 12 -0.92 13.34 -59.16
CA VAL A 12 -0.04 13.29 -57.98
C VAL A 12 -0.66 12.30 -56.99
N SER A 13 -0.01 11.15 -56.82
CA SER A 13 -0.38 10.13 -55.85
C SER A 13 -0.15 10.68 -54.44
N ALA A 14 -1.22 11.04 -53.73
CA ALA A 14 -1.16 11.43 -52.33
C ALA A 14 -0.99 10.18 -51.46
N CYS A 15 0.24 9.92 -51.00
CA CYS A 15 0.49 8.97 -49.92
C CYS A 15 -0.08 9.51 -48.61
N LEU A 16 -1.22 8.99 -48.18
CA LEU A 16 -1.77 9.20 -46.84
C LEU A 16 -0.89 8.45 -45.82
N ILE A 17 0.04 9.17 -45.19
CA ILE A 17 0.77 8.68 -44.02
C ILE A 17 -0.18 8.80 -42.82
N PHE A 18 -0.85 7.71 -42.45
CA PHE A 18 -1.54 7.60 -41.16
C PHE A 18 -0.48 7.54 -40.05
N THR A 19 -0.18 8.69 -39.47
CA THR A 19 0.54 8.76 -38.20
C THR A 19 -0.43 8.34 -37.10
N PHE A 20 -0.34 7.08 -36.67
CA PHE A 20 -0.95 6.66 -35.40
C PHE A 20 -0.22 7.39 -34.27
N LEU A 21 -0.82 8.48 -33.80
CA LEU A 21 -0.54 9.03 -32.48
C LEU A 21 -0.92 7.97 -31.45
N PHE A 22 0.03 7.12 -31.07
CA PHE A 22 -0.05 6.39 -29.82
C PHE A 22 -0.01 7.45 -28.71
N LEU A 23 -1.20 7.88 -28.25
CA LEU A 23 -1.32 8.41 -26.90
C LEU A 23 -0.91 7.25 -25.98
N SER A 24 0.35 7.25 -25.54
CA SER A 24 0.76 6.48 -24.38
C SER A 24 -0.06 7.02 -23.21
N TYR A 25 -1.18 6.36 -22.92
CA TYR A 25 -1.86 6.54 -21.66
C TYR A 25 -0.93 5.93 -20.62
N SER A 26 -0.04 6.77 -20.07
CA SER A 26 0.70 6.42 -18.86
C SER A 26 -0.34 6.35 -17.76
N ALA A 27 -0.94 5.17 -17.57
CA ALA A 27 -1.64 4.87 -16.34
C ALA A 27 -0.60 5.02 -15.23
N SER A 28 -0.68 6.12 -14.49
CA SER A 28 0.09 6.30 -13.27
C SER A 28 -0.34 5.19 -12.33
N VAL A 29 0.47 4.15 -12.19
CA VAL A 29 0.30 3.15 -11.13
C VAL A 29 0.36 3.91 -9.82
N SER A 30 -0.77 4.00 -9.13
CA SER A 30 -0.82 4.60 -7.81
C SER A 30 0.08 3.78 -6.88
N ALA A 31 0.87 4.45 -6.07
CA ALA A 31 1.67 3.80 -5.03
C ALA A 31 0.81 3.43 -3.79
N ASP A 32 -0.49 3.69 -3.87
CA ASP A 32 -1.46 3.49 -2.80
C ASP A 32 -2.29 2.22 -3.04
N GLU A 33 -2.77 1.66 -1.94
CA GLU A 33 -3.68 0.51 -1.93
C GLU A 33 -5.01 0.85 -2.60
N GLU A 34 -5.61 -0.14 -3.26
CA GLU A 34 -6.94 0.00 -3.85
C GLU A 34 -8.01 0.16 -2.76
N GLU A 35 -8.68 1.31 -2.72
CA GLU A 35 -9.71 1.59 -1.73
C GLU A 35 -11.09 0.97 -2.07
N ASN A 36 -11.27 0.39 -3.26
CA ASN A 36 -12.56 -0.11 -3.73
C ASN A 36 -12.66 -1.64 -3.70
N GLU A 37 -13.29 -2.16 -2.65
CA GLU A 37 -13.54 -3.60 -2.48
C GLU A 37 -14.40 -4.27 -3.54
N ARG A 38 -15.21 -3.54 -4.30
CA ARG A 38 -16.07 -4.22 -5.28
C ARG A 38 -15.26 -4.90 -6.38
N GLU A 39 -13.97 -4.58 -6.44
CA GLU A 39 -13.07 -4.98 -7.50
C GLU A 39 -12.21 -6.20 -7.11
N PHE A 40 -12.05 -6.52 -5.82
CA PHE A 40 -11.30 -7.70 -5.34
C PHE A 40 -11.85 -8.24 -4.01
N ASP A 41 -11.58 -9.51 -3.68
CA ASP A 41 -11.91 -10.10 -2.39
C ASP A 41 -10.79 -11.02 -1.86
N TYR A 42 -10.97 -11.60 -0.66
CA TYR A 42 -10.02 -12.51 -0.02
C TYR A 42 -10.42 -13.99 -0.07
N LEU A 43 -11.49 -14.35 -0.79
CA LEU A 43 -11.98 -15.72 -0.82
C LEU A 43 -11.11 -16.59 -1.74
N GLU A 44 -10.51 -17.64 -1.20
CA GLU A 44 -9.55 -18.51 -1.91
C GLU A 44 -10.09 -19.08 -3.23
N ASN A 45 -11.39 -19.36 -3.31
CA ASN A 45 -12.04 -19.94 -4.50
C ASN A 45 -12.87 -18.91 -5.30
N SER A 46 -12.67 -17.61 -5.07
CA SER A 46 -13.33 -16.57 -5.84
C SER A 46 -12.52 -16.20 -7.08
N GLU A 47 -13.23 -15.89 -8.16
CA GLU A 47 -12.65 -15.27 -9.37
C GLU A 47 -12.04 -13.89 -9.07
N LYS A 48 -12.39 -13.28 -7.93
CA LYS A 48 -11.82 -12.03 -7.42
C LYS A 48 -10.86 -12.22 -6.25
N GLY A 49 -10.55 -13.48 -5.91
CA GLY A 49 -9.70 -13.84 -4.79
C GLY A 49 -8.21 -13.59 -5.05
N PRO A 50 -7.35 -13.74 -4.02
CA PRO A 50 -5.94 -13.37 -4.09
C PRO A 50 -5.14 -14.05 -5.21
N SER A 51 -5.48 -15.30 -5.56
CA SER A 51 -4.82 -16.03 -6.66
C SER A 51 -5.10 -15.44 -8.04
N HIS A 52 -6.10 -14.57 -8.17
CA HIS A 52 -6.58 -14.00 -9.42
C HIS A 52 -6.37 -12.49 -9.52
N TRP A 53 -5.94 -11.80 -8.45
CA TRP A 53 -5.84 -10.33 -8.43
C TRP A 53 -5.07 -9.75 -9.62
N GLY A 54 -3.94 -10.35 -9.99
CA GLY A 54 -3.14 -9.86 -11.11
C GLY A 54 -3.72 -10.11 -12.51
N ASP A 55 -4.83 -10.85 -12.61
CA ASP A 55 -5.57 -11.08 -13.85
C ASP A 55 -6.82 -10.19 -13.95
N LEU A 56 -7.24 -9.52 -12.87
CA LEU A 56 -8.44 -8.68 -12.84
C LEU A 56 -8.26 -7.37 -13.60
N LYS A 57 -7.07 -6.76 -13.51
CA LYS A 57 -6.73 -5.48 -14.13
C LYS A 57 -5.27 -5.45 -14.57
N MET A 58 -4.98 -4.70 -15.63
CA MET A 58 -3.62 -4.58 -16.16
C MET A 58 -2.66 -3.92 -15.15
N GLU A 59 -3.16 -2.89 -14.46
CA GLU A 59 -2.46 -2.16 -13.40
C GLU A 59 -2.17 -3.03 -12.16
N TRP A 60 -2.84 -4.17 -11.98
CA TRP A 60 -2.63 -5.10 -10.86
C TRP A 60 -1.69 -6.25 -11.21
N SER A 61 -1.10 -6.25 -12.41
CA SER A 61 -0.26 -7.34 -12.90
C SER A 61 0.93 -7.68 -12.00
N ALA A 62 1.37 -6.76 -11.13
CA ALA A 62 2.40 -7.02 -10.12
C ALA A 62 1.97 -8.09 -9.10
N CYS A 63 0.67 -8.19 -8.76
CA CYS A 63 0.15 -9.23 -7.88
C CYS A 63 0.42 -10.66 -8.39
N LYS A 64 0.61 -10.81 -9.71
CA LYS A 64 0.89 -12.10 -10.37
C LYS A 64 2.34 -12.26 -10.79
N ASN A 65 2.96 -11.19 -11.30
CA ASN A 65 4.28 -11.25 -11.92
C ASN A 65 5.41 -10.66 -11.05
N GLY A 66 5.06 -10.07 -9.90
CA GLY A 66 6.03 -9.52 -8.95
C GLY A 66 6.94 -10.61 -8.37
N VAL A 67 8.18 -10.23 -8.08
CA VAL A 67 9.23 -11.10 -7.53
C VAL A 67 9.65 -10.70 -6.10
N LEU A 68 9.18 -9.55 -5.62
CA LEU A 68 9.37 -9.00 -4.28
C LEU A 68 8.02 -8.75 -3.63
N GLN A 69 7.11 -9.73 -3.70
CA GLN A 69 5.77 -9.62 -3.13
C GLN A 69 5.78 -9.83 -1.61
N SER A 70 4.84 -9.16 -0.95
CA SER A 70 4.49 -9.30 0.47
C SER A 70 3.08 -9.89 0.59
N PRO A 71 2.74 -10.56 1.71
CA PRO A 71 3.57 -10.83 2.89
C PRO A 71 4.55 -12.00 2.69
N ILE A 72 5.43 -12.22 3.68
CA ILE A 72 6.38 -13.35 3.70
C ILE A 72 6.47 -14.03 5.08
N ASP A 73 7.04 -15.25 5.11
CA ASP A 73 7.50 -15.89 6.35
C ASP A 73 8.87 -15.36 6.79
N LEU A 74 8.89 -14.76 7.98
CA LEU A 74 10.07 -14.22 8.66
C LEU A 74 10.77 -15.34 9.44
N SER A 75 11.49 -16.19 8.71
CA SER A 75 12.21 -17.32 9.30
C SER A 75 13.56 -16.90 9.91
N SER A 76 13.73 -17.21 11.19
CA SER A 76 15.00 -17.04 11.92
C SER A 76 16.19 -17.80 11.32
N GLN A 77 15.95 -18.77 10.44
CA GLN A 77 17.00 -19.51 9.73
C GLN A 77 17.51 -18.78 8.49
N ARG A 78 16.68 -17.91 7.89
CA ARG A 78 17.01 -17.17 6.65
C ARG A 78 17.44 -15.73 6.92
N VAL A 79 17.31 -15.24 8.16
CA VAL A 79 17.64 -13.86 8.48
C VAL A 79 19.14 -13.64 8.62
N LYS A 80 19.61 -12.51 8.11
CA LYS A 80 20.94 -11.97 8.38
C LYS A 80 20.86 -11.02 9.57
N ILE A 81 21.57 -11.33 10.66
CA ILE A 81 21.61 -10.46 11.83
C ILE A 81 22.46 -9.22 11.52
N VAL A 82 21.88 -8.04 11.74
CA VAL A 82 22.55 -6.74 11.54
C VAL A 82 22.58 -5.99 12.87
N ASN A 83 23.67 -6.15 13.63
CA ASN A 83 23.81 -5.55 14.97
C ASN A 83 23.90 -4.01 14.97
N LYS A 84 24.15 -3.39 13.82
CA LYS A 84 24.30 -1.93 13.66
C LYS A 84 23.11 -1.29 12.93
N ALA A 85 21.98 -1.98 12.80
CA ALA A 85 20.80 -1.42 12.13
C ALA A 85 20.25 -0.17 12.85
N GLY A 86 20.58 0.01 14.14
CA GLY A 86 20.07 1.10 14.97
C GLY A 86 18.61 0.88 15.38
N GLU A 87 18.16 1.67 16.34
CA GLU A 87 16.75 1.71 16.73
C GLU A 87 15.93 2.41 15.64
N LEU A 88 14.67 1.98 15.48
CA LEU A 88 13.72 2.65 14.62
C LEU A 88 13.47 4.06 15.18
N LYS A 89 13.92 5.08 14.44
CA LYS A 89 13.73 6.49 14.81
C LYS A 89 12.33 6.94 14.41
N LYS A 90 11.47 7.13 15.40
CA LYS A 90 10.10 7.63 15.24
C LYS A 90 9.92 8.96 15.96
N THR A 91 9.23 9.88 15.30
CA THR A 91 8.86 11.20 15.83
C THR A 91 7.39 11.45 15.49
N TYR A 92 6.50 10.79 16.22
CA TYR A 92 5.05 10.93 16.03
C TYR A 92 4.46 12.02 16.91
N LYS A 93 3.34 12.58 16.46
CA LYS A 93 2.61 13.65 17.15
C LYS A 93 1.12 13.32 17.16
N PRO A 94 0.39 13.65 18.24
CA PRO A 94 -1.07 13.59 18.23
C PRO A 94 -1.66 14.45 17.11
N CYS A 95 -2.62 13.90 16.39
CA CYS A 95 -3.27 14.56 15.25
C CYS A 95 -4.70 14.05 15.10
N ASP A 96 -5.59 14.85 14.51
CA ASP A 96 -6.95 14.44 14.20
C ASP A 96 -6.97 13.27 13.21
N ALA A 97 -7.89 12.34 13.42
CA ALA A 97 -7.97 11.13 12.63
C ALA A 97 -9.41 10.76 12.26
N ILE A 98 -9.54 10.14 11.09
CA ILE A 98 -10.76 9.53 10.58
C ILE A 98 -10.58 8.02 10.64
N LEU A 99 -11.52 7.34 11.30
CA LEU A 99 -11.67 5.89 11.26
C LEU A 99 -12.60 5.53 10.10
N LYS A 100 -12.18 4.63 9.23
CA LYS A 100 -12.92 4.24 8.03
C LYS A 100 -12.98 2.72 7.92
N ASN A 101 -14.19 2.19 7.77
CA ASN A 101 -14.38 0.84 7.28
C ASN A 101 -14.29 0.88 5.75
N ARG A 102 -13.17 0.38 5.20
CA ARG A 102 -12.96 0.22 3.76
C ARG A 102 -13.47 -1.12 3.25
N GLY A 103 -14.21 -1.84 4.12
CA GLY A 103 -14.78 -3.19 4.08
C GLY A 103 -13.82 -4.36 3.85
N HIS A 104 -12.69 -4.16 3.17
CA HIS A 104 -11.60 -5.14 3.15
C HIS A 104 -10.75 -5.01 4.40
N ASP A 105 -10.80 -3.85 5.07
CA ASP A 105 -10.22 -3.62 6.38
C ASP A 105 -10.86 -2.43 7.12
N ILE A 106 -10.41 -2.26 8.36
CA ILE A 106 -10.58 -1.03 9.12
C ILE A 106 -9.28 -0.25 9.02
N SER A 107 -9.39 1.03 8.68
CA SER A 107 -8.26 1.96 8.62
C SER A 107 -8.49 3.18 9.51
N LEU A 108 -7.41 3.76 10.00
CA LEU A 108 -7.37 5.02 10.71
C LEU A 108 -6.38 5.94 9.97
N LYS A 109 -6.88 7.05 9.42
CA LYS A 109 -6.12 8.00 8.63
C LYS A 109 -6.02 9.33 9.38
N TRP A 110 -4.80 9.83 9.56
CA TRP A 110 -4.59 11.17 10.10
C TRP A 110 -4.81 12.22 9.01
N HIS A 111 -5.42 13.33 9.38
CA HIS A 111 -5.76 14.40 8.43
C HIS A 111 -5.68 15.77 9.10
N ASN A 112 -5.61 16.83 8.30
CA ASN A 112 -5.55 18.23 8.75
C ASN A 112 -4.35 18.58 9.66
N CYS A 113 -3.39 17.66 9.86
CA CYS A 113 -2.15 17.87 10.58
C CYS A 113 -1.09 16.83 10.20
N ASP A 114 0.15 17.07 10.64
CA ASP A 114 1.28 16.13 10.55
C ASP A 114 1.28 15.19 11.76
N ALA A 115 0.96 13.91 11.54
CA ALA A 115 1.04 12.85 12.56
C ALA A 115 2.49 12.44 12.91
N GLY A 116 3.46 13.06 12.24
CA GLY A 116 4.88 12.83 12.41
C GLY A 116 5.43 11.80 11.43
N LEU A 117 6.63 11.30 11.72
CA LEU A 117 7.43 10.58 10.75
C LEU A 117 8.31 9.49 11.36
N ILE A 118 8.86 8.66 10.48
CA ILE A 118 10.00 7.79 10.77
C ILE A 118 11.20 8.18 9.90
N ASN A 119 12.40 7.89 10.38
CA ASN A 119 13.62 8.07 9.60
C ASN A 119 14.31 6.73 9.33
N ILE A 120 14.52 6.42 8.05
CA ILE A 120 15.21 5.22 7.59
C ILE A 120 16.44 5.66 6.79
N ASN A 121 17.63 5.47 7.36
CA ASN A 121 18.92 5.80 6.74
C ASN A 121 19.02 7.25 6.22
N GLY A 122 18.41 8.21 6.93
CA GLY A 122 18.43 9.61 6.55
C GLY A 122 17.21 10.05 5.74
N THR A 123 16.45 9.12 5.14
CA THR A 123 15.19 9.44 4.45
C THR A 123 14.03 9.49 5.45
N GLU A 124 13.24 10.55 5.39
CA GLU A 124 12.06 10.74 6.24
C GLU A 124 10.79 10.23 5.54
N TYR A 125 9.94 9.55 6.30
CA TYR A 125 8.65 9.03 5.83
C TYR A 125 7.55 9.49 6.78
N SER A 126 6.63 10.30 6.28
CA SER A 126 5.48 10.82 7.04
C SER A 126 4.40 9.76 7.19
N LEU A 127 3.91 9.55 8.42
CA LEU A 127 2.83 8.61 8.73
C LEU A 127 1.52 9.10 8.10
N GLN A 128 0.88 8.25 7.30
CA GLN A 128 -0.38 8.57 6.62
C GLN A 128 -1.57 7.89 7.31
N GLN A 129 -1.48 6.57 7.46
CA GLN A 129 -2.58 5.75 7.96
C GLN A 129 -2.06 4.51 8.68
N VAL A 130 -2.95 3.91 9.47
CA VAL A 130 -2.80 2.54 9.93
C VAL A 130 -4.03 1.72 9.57
N HIS A 131 -3.87 0.42 9.36
CA HIS A 131 -4.98 -0.51 9.14
C HIS A 131 -4.66 -1.90 9.67
N TRP A 132 -5.68 -2.76 9.78
CA TRP A 132 -5.58 -4.05 10.45
C TRP A 132 -6.00 -5.22 9.57
N HIS A 133 -5.25 -6.31 9.69
CA HIS A 133 -5.52 -7.60 9.05
C HIS A 133 -5.72 -8.70 10.09
N SER A 134 -6.76 -9.53 9.90
CA SER A 134 -7.07 -10.67 10.76
C SER A 134 -7.39 -11.92 9.92
N PRO A 135 -6.60 -13.01 10.00
CA PRO A 135 -5.39 -13.19 10.82
C PRO A 135 -4.21 -12.37 10.29
N SER A 136 -3.02 -12.49 10.92
CA SER A 136 -1.82 -11.80 10.41
C SER A 136 -1.44 -12.23 9.00
N GLU A 137 -0.97 -11.31 8.19
CA GLU A 137 -0.49 -11.59 6.84
C GLU A 137 0.92 -12.17 6.86
N HIS A 138 1.81 -11.61 7.67
CA HIS A 138 3.13 -12.16 7.93
C HIS A 138 3.06 -13.34 8.88
N THR A 139 4.08 -14.19 8.80
CA THR A 139 4.33 -15.27 9.77
C THR A 139 5.74 -15.17 10.32
N ILE A 140 5.98 -15.71 11.52
CA ILE A 140 7.31 -15.87 12.10
C ILE A 140 7.59 -17.35 12.29
N ASN A 141 8.57 -17.89 11.56
CA ASN A 141 8.88 -19.33 11.52
C ASN A 141 7.63 -20.18 11.22
N GLY A 142 6.81 -19.74 10.26
CA GLY A 142 5.55 -20.39 9.87
C GLY A 142 4.38 -20.18 10.84
N ALA A 143 4.58 -19.52 11.98
CA ALA A 143 3.50 -19.24 12.93
C ALA A 143 2.70 -17.99 12.51
N ARG A 144 1.38 -18.18 12.36
CA ARG A 144 0.38 -17.14 12.11
C ARG A 144 -0.06 -16.49 13.42
N TYR A 145 -0.23 -15.18 13.43
CA TYR A 145 -0.64 -14.38 14.58
C TYR A 145 -2.12 -13.98 14.45
N ALA A 146 -2.72 -13.54 15.55
CA ALA A 146 -4.17 -13.32 15.61
C ALA A 146 -4.61 -12.06 14.84
N LEU A 147 -3.75 -11.05 14.82
CA LEU A 147 -4.00 -9.77 14.15
C LEU A 147 -2.64 -9.18 13.74
N GLU A 148 -2.66 -8.37 12.69
CA GLU A 148 -1.53 -7.58 12.24
C GLU A 148 -1.95 -6.14 11.98
N LEU A 149 -1.18 -5.18 12.47
CA LEU A 149 -1.34 -3.77 12.19
C LEU A 149 -0.27 -3.34 11.19
N HIS A 150 -0.67 -2.63 10.15
CA HIS A 150 0.23 -1.95 9.23
C HIS A 150 0.19 -0.45 9.47
N MET A 151 1.36 0.17 9.63
CA MET A 151 1.51 1.62 9.66
C MET A 151 2.19 2.10 8.39
N VAL A 152 1.44 2.79 7.54
CA VAL A 152 1.88 3.20 6.20
C VAL A 152 2.43 4.61 6.21
N HIS A 153 3.65 4.76 5.71
CA HIS A 153 4.37 6.03 5.65
C HIS A 153 4.82 6.33 4.23
N HIS A 154 4.78 7.60 3.85
CA HIS A 154 5.23 8.04 2.53
C HIS A 154 6.49 8.90 2.66
N SER A 155 7.47 8.64 1.79
CA SER A 155 8.68 9.44 1.68
C SER A 155 8.32 10.91 1.49
N THR A 156 8.98 11.79 2.24
CA THR A 156 8.87 13.25 2.02
C THR A 156 9.70 13.72 0.82
N ASP A 157 10.60 12.87 0.32
CA ASP A 157 11.32 13.08 -0.95
C ASP A 157 10.56 12.43 -2.11
N PRO A 158 9.98 13.22 -3.04
CA PRO A 158 9.21 12.71 -4.17
C PRO A 158 10.08 11.99 -5.22
N ASN A 159 11.41 12.12 -5.16
CA ASN A 159 12.32 11.47 -6.10
C ASN A 159 12.89 10.16 -5.55
N PHE A 160 12.49 9.75 -4.34
CA PHE A 160 13.01 8.54 -3.72
C PHE A 160 12.30 7.30 -4.28
N ASN A 161 13.10 6.35 -4.80
CA ASN A 161 12.58 5.15 -5.47
C ASN A 161 11.77 4.21 -4.55
N TYR A 162 11.92 4.32 -3.23
CA TYR A 162 11.09 3.60 -2.25
C TYR A 162 10.16 4.61 -1.59
N SER A 163 9.09 5.00 -2.29
CA SER A 163 8.18 6.04 -1.81
C SER A 163 7.37 5.62 -0.59
N VAL A 164 7.26 4.31 -0.30
CA VAL A 164 6.44 3.77 0.80
C VAL A 164 7.29 2.96 1.78
N ALA A 165 7.07 3.19 3.07
CA ALA A 165 7.59 2.37 4.16
C ALA A 165 6.46 1.95 5.09
N VAL A 166 6.43 0.66 5.43
CA VAL A 166 5.42 0.10 6.33
C VAL A 166 6.09 -0.45 7.59
N ILE A 167 5.52 -0.10 8.75
CA ILE A 167 5.84 -0.78 10.01
C ILE A 167 4.72 -1.74 10.35
N GLY A 168 5.04 -3.02 10.48
CA GLY A 168 4.09 -4.05 10.88
C GLY A 168 4.22 -4.41 12.35
N LEU A 169 3.09 -4.60 13.04
CA LEU A 169 3.01 -5.07 14.42
C LEU A 169 2.10 -6.30 14.51
N LEU A 170 2.63 -7.40 15.03
CA LEU A 170 1.92 -8.68 15.19
C LEU A 170 1.33 -8.82 16.60
N TYR A 171 0.06 -9.21 16.69
CA TYR A 171 -0.66 -9.39 17.94
C TYR A 171 -0.85 -10.85 18.30
N LYS A 172 -0.73 -11.15 19.59
CA LYS A 172 -1.16 -12.42 20.18
C LYS A 172 -2.40 -12.17 21.03
N LEU A 173 -3.28 -13.16 21.12
CA LEU A 173 -4.38 -13.13 22.07
C LEU A 173 -3.81 -12.99 23.49
N GLY A 174 -4.41 -12.11 24.29
CA GLY A 174 -3.91 -11.75 25.61
C GLY A 174 -4.67 -10.57 26.20
N ALA A 175 -3.96 -9.74 26.97
CA ALA A 175 -4.52 -8.52 27.54
C ALA A 175 -4.99 -7.56 26.43
N PRO A 176 -6.06 -6.77 26.66
CA PRO A 176 -6.51 -5.77 25.70
C PRO A 176 -5.41 -4.77 25.36
N ASP A 177 -5.26 -4.49 24.07
CA ASP A 177 -4.38 -3.42 23.58
C ASP A 177 -5.02 -2.05 23.84
N ALA A 178 -4.27 -1.12 24.41
CA ALA A 178 -4.80 0.17 24.84
C ALA A 178 -5.22 1.06 23.66
N PHE A 179 -4.50 0.97 22.53
CA PHE A 179 -4.80 1.73 21.32
C PHE A 179 -6.08 1.23 20.65
N LEU A 180 -6.18 -0.07 20.41
CA LEU A 180 -7.39 -0.72 19.89
C LEU A 180 -8.59 -0.51 20.81
N SER A 181 -8.41 -0.60 22.13
CA SER A 181 -9.49 -0.37 23.09
C SER A 181 -10.09 1.03 22.98
N LYS A 182 -9.31 2.05 22.59
CA LYS A 182 -9.80 3.41 22.35
C LYS A 182 -10.72 3.49 21.11
N LEU A 183 -10.50 2.61 20.14
CA LEU A 183 -11.22 2.60 18.86
C LEU A 183 -12.36 1.59 18.81
N ILE A 184 -12.35 0.57 19.68
CA ILE A 184 -13.17 -0.64 19.53
C ILE A 184 -14.68 -0.38 19.45
N THR A 185 -15.20 0.61 20.20
CA THR A 185 -16.62 0.98 20.13
C THR A 185 -17.00 1.50 18.75
N ASN A 186 -16.15 2.35 18.16
CA ASN A 186 -16.38 2.86 16.81
C ASN A 186 -16.26 1.74 15.79
N VAL A 187 -15.21 0.92 15.88
CA VAL A 187 -14.99 -0.25 15.01
C VAL A 187 -16.20 -1.18 15.02
N THR A 188 -16.68 -1.55 16.21
CA THR A 188 -17.83 -2.46 16.34
C THR A 188 -19.11 -1.85 15.76
N SER A 189 -19.31 -0.54 15.94
CA SER A 189 -20.47 0.15 15.38
C SER A 189 -20.46 0.26 13.85
N MET A 190 -19.32 -0.02 13.22
CA MET A 190 -19.16 0.05 11.77
C MET A 190 -18.84 -1.27 11.09
N ALA A 191 -18.85 -2.40 11.82
CA ALA A 191 -18.41 -3.68 11.28
C ALA A 191 -19.18 -4.12 10.02
N ASP A 192 -20.48 -3.82 9.95
CA ASP A 192 -21.36 -4.30 8.87
C ASP A 192 -21.58 -3.28 7.75
N GLU A 193 -21.04 -2.06 7.88
CA GLU A 193 -21.31 -0.96 6.95
C GLU A 193 -20.03 -0.18 6.63
N MET A 194 -19.78 0.01 5.33
CA MET A 194 -18.73 0.92 4.86
C MET A 194 -19.10 2.36 5.25
N GLN A 195 -18.36 2.91 6.21
CA GLN A 195 -18.56 4.26 6.72
C GLN A 195 -17.24 4.85 7.20
N GLU A 196 -17.22 6.16 7.35
CA GLU A 196 -16.11 6.90 7.96
C GLU A 196 -16.62 7.79 9.10
N ARG A 197 -15.77 8.00 10.09
CA ARG A 197 -16.08 8.82 11.27
C ARG A 197 -14.83 9.52 11.79
N GLU A 198 -14.94 10.82 12.04
CA GLU A 198 -13.93 11.54 12.82
C GLU A 198 -13.89 11.01 14.25
N VAL A 199 -12.70 10.60 14.70
CA VAL A 199 -12.47 10.10 16.07
C VAL A 199 -11.68 11.09 16.93
N GLY A 200 -11.50 12.31 16.42
CA GLY A 200 -10.73 13.39 17.03
C GLY A 200 -9.23 13.06 17.12
N VAL A 201 -8.56 13.66 18.11
CA VAL A 201 -7.12 13.54 18.28
C VAL A 201 -6.70 12.13 18.71
N ILE A 202 -5.90 11.48 17.87
CA ILE A 202 -5.26 10.20 18.12
C ILE A 202 -3.73 10.37 18.11
N ASP A 203 -3.08 9.88 19.16
CA ASP A 203 -1.62 9.85 19.26
C ASP A 203 -1.06 8.52 18.74
N PRO A 204 -0.31 8.51 17.62
CA PRO A 204 0.31 7.29 17.10
C PRO A 204 1.32 6.64 18.07
N ASN A 205 1.85 7.41 19.03
CA ASN A 205 2.77 6.85 20.04
C ASN A 205 2.09 5.83 20.98
N MET A 206 0.76 5.77 21.01
CA MET A 206 0.01 4.74 21.73
C MET A 206 0.16 3.34 21.12
N ILE A 207 0.60 3.25 19.85
CA ILE A 207 0.88 1.97 19.20
C ILE A 207 2.19 1.41 19.77
N GLY A 208 2.11 0.23 20.39
CA GLY A 208 3.17 -0.40 21.20
C GLY A 208 4.40 -0.91 20.44
N ILE A 209 5.00 -0.10 19.57
CA ILE A 209 6.24 -0.45 18.83
C ILE A 209 7.46 -0.03 19.64
N ASP A 210 8.28 -0.99 20.06
CA ASP A 210 9.49 -0.73 20.85
C ASP A 210 10.64 -0.12 20.00
N GLY A 211 10.66 -0.43 18.69
CA GLY A 211 11.68 0.01 17.75
C GLY A 211 13.07 -0.62 17.93
N LYS A 212 13.24 -1.58 18.84
CA LYS A 212 14.55 -2.14 19.23
C LYS A 212 14.91 -3.40 18.47
N LYS A 213 13.93 -4.24 18.16
CA LYS A 213 14.12 -5.47 17.38
C LYS A 213 13.09 -5.52 16.28
N TYR A 214 13.57 -5.69 15.06
CA TYR A 214 12.71 -5.75 13.90
C TYR A 214 13.35 -6.58 12.80
N TYR A 215 12.51 -7.09 11.91
CA TYR A 215 12.93 -7.57 10.59
C TYR A 215 12.82 -6.42 9.58
N ARG A 216 13.71 -6.40 8.59
CA ARG A 216 13.72 -5.41 7.52
C ARG A 216 13.87 -6.11 6.19
N TYR A 217 12.99 -5.81 5.24
CA TYR A 217 13.08 -6.31 3.87
C TYR A 217 12.41 -5.32 2.89
N ILE A 218 12.68 -5.52 1.60
CA ILE A 218 11.98 -4.82 0.52
C ILE A 218 10.92 -5.78 -0.02
N GLY A 219 9.67 -5.33 -0.06
CA GLY A 219 8.52 -6.10 -0.50
C GLY A 219 7.57 -5.27 -1.35
N SER A 220 6.27 -5.55 -1.20
CA SER A 220 5.17 -4.87 -1.90
C SER A 220 4.07 -4.41 -0.94
N LEU A 221 3.05 -3.74 -1.49
CA LEU A 221 1.73 -3.70 -0.87
C LEU A 221 1.14 -5.11 -0.83
N THR A 222 0.35 -5.43 0.19
CA THR A 222 -0.27 -6.77 0.38
C THR A 222 -1.65 -6.89 -0.23
N VAL A 223 -2.16 -5.79 -0.79
CA VAL A 223 -3.40 -5.72 -1.57
C VAL A 223 -3.11 -5.12 -2.95
N PRO A 224 -4.00 -5.27 -3.94
CA PRO A 224 -3.84 -4.61 -5.23
C PRO A 224 -3.58 -3.10 -5.07
N PRO A 225 -2.73 -2.49 -5.92
CA PRO A 225 -2.08 -3.06 -7.11
C PRO A 225 -0.82 -3.92 -6.83
N CYS A 226 -0.54 -4.25 -5.57
CA CYS A 226 0.65 -5.03 -5.16
C CYS A 226 1.99 -4.43 -5.60
N THR A 227 2.04 -3.09 -5.64
CA THR A 227 3.22 -2.31 -6.02
C THR A 227 4.43 -2.70 -5.17
N GLU A 228 5.52 -3.08 -5.83
CA GLU A 228 6.80 -3.42 -5.20
C GLU A 228 7.60 -2.17 -4.80
N GLY A 229 8.68 -2.36 -4.04
CA GLY A 229 9.49 -1.25 -3.55
C GLY A 229 8.96 -0.67 -2.24
N VAL A 230 8.28 -1.47 -1.43
CA VAL A 230 7.85 -1.12 -0.08
C VAL A 230 8.93 -1.52 0.92
N ILE A 231 9.38 -0.59 1.77
CA ILE A 231 10.30 -0.91 2.87
C ILE A 231 9.48 -1.43 4.05
N TRP A 232 9.57 -2.73 4.33
CA TRP A 232 8.89 -3.36 5.45
C TRP A 232 9.76 -3.39 6.70
N THR A 233 9.21 -2.94 7.83
CA THR A 233 9.82 -3.06 9.16
C THR A 233 8.86 -3.82 10.08
N MET A 234 9.11 -5.10 10.31
CA MET A 234 8.24 -5.93 11.15
C MET A 234 8.77 -5.92 12.59
N SER A 235 8.02 -5.31 13.51
CA SER A 235 8.37 -5.27 14.93
C SER A 235 8.37 -6.67 15.52
N ARG A 236 9.37 -6.97 16.36
CA ARG A 236 9.56 -8.30 16.97
C ARG A 236 9.40 -8.28 18.49
#